data_AF-A0A968X1L6-F1
#
_entry.id   AF-A0A968X1L6-F1
#
_cell.length_a   1.000
_cell.length_b   1.000
_cell.length_c   1.000
_cell.angle_alpha   90.00
_cell.angle_beta   90.00
_cell.angle_gamma   90.00
#
_symmetry.space_group_name_H-M   'P 1'
#
loop_
_entity.id
_entity.type
_entity.pdbx_description
1 polymer ?
#
loop_
_entity_poly.entity_id
_entity_poly.type
_entity_poly.pdbx_seq_one_letter_code
_entity_poly.pdbx_strand_id
1 'polypeptide(L)'
;VGCVFEICSESKTKLNKAGEAIPVVEARHQTYVTHLGEPEVFANKFLPLTATRHWQQASETAYVGDGAAWIWNIAQTHFSDSAHCVDWYHAVEHTWKAAHFIHPDDDSATRNWVKHHTDLLYAGQAKAISHTISNAVTSLTDQAQKDLIAEAGYFERNHERMQYRDFQLGGIPIGSGTIEAGAKQFKHRFTGTGMRWSRRGLNNALPFRDALLSDQFDACWHAICPC
;
A
#
# COMPACT_ATOMS: atom_id res chain seq x y z
N VAL A 1 8.18 -1.31 -5.99
CA VAL A 1 8.73 0.00 -5.53
C VAL A 1 8.50 0.04 -4.04
N GLY A 2 9.49 0.43 -3.26
CA GLY A 2 9.39 0.68 -1.82
C GLY A 2 9.75 2.12 -1.52
N CYS A 3 9.27 2.63 -0.39
CA CYS A 3 9.65 3.93 0.14
C CYS A 3 9.73 3.85 1.66
N VAL A 4 10.76 4.46 2.23
CA VAL A 4 10.86 4.77 3.66
C VAL A 4 10.76 6.28 3.80
N PHE A 5 9.98 6.76 4.76
CA PHE A 5 9.80 8.19 5.00
C PHE A 5 9.47 8.43 6.47
N GLU A 6 9.71 9.65 6.92
CA GLU A 6 9.33 10.10 8.25
C GLU A 6 7.92 10.69 8.20
N ILE A 7 7.13 10.42 9.23
CA ILE A 7 5.83 11.07 9.40
C ILE A 7 6.03 12.24 10.35
N CYS A 8 5.86 13.46 9.84
CA CYS A 8 5.70 14.63 10.70
C CYS A 8 4.21 14.84 10.95
N SER A 9 3.78 14.62 12.20
CA SER A 9 2.50 15.13 12.68
C SER A 9 2.73 16.54 13.20
N GLU A 10 2.25 17.54 12.47
CA GLU A 10 2.14 18.88 13.04
C GLU A 10 0.98 18.90 14.04
N SER A 11 0.94 19.86 14.97
CA SER A 11 -0.21 20.06 15.89
C SER A 11 -1.53 20.44 15.18
N LYS A 12 -1.58 20.32 13.86
CA LYS A 12 -2.74 20.61 13.02
C LYS A 12 -3.59 19.35 12.88
N THR A 13 -4.90 19.54 13.06
CA THR A 13 -5.90 18.51 12.80
C THR A 13 -6.78 18.92 11.63
N LYS A 14 -7.31 17.94 10.91
CA LYS A 14 -8.37 18.11 9.91
C LYS A 14 -9.56 17.22 10.26
N LEU A 15 -10.74 17.52 9.74
CA LEU A 15 -11.88 16.62 9.88
C LEU A 15 -11.81 15.50 8.84
N ASN A 16 -12.01 14.26 9.27
CA ASN A 16 -12.24 13.14 8.36
C ASN A 16 -13.69 13.17 7.80
N LYS A 17 -14.05 12.22 6.95
CA LYS A 17 -15.42 12.12 6.41
C LYS A 17 -16.49 11.88 7.47
N ALA A 18 -16.12 11.29 8.61
CA ALA A 18 -17.00 11.05 9.74
C ALA A 18 -17.13 12.29 10.67
N GLY A 19 -16.46 13.41 10.36
CA GLY A 19 -16.49 14.63 11.17
C GLY A 19 -15.57 14.58 12.40
N GLU A 20 -14.64 13.64 12.45
CA GLU A 20 -13.69 13.47 13.55
C GLU A 20 -12.39 14.22 13.27
N ALA A 21 -11.84 14.87 14.29
CA ALA A 21 -10.55 15.53 14.19
C ALA A 21 -9.43 14.48 14.15
N ILE A 22 -8.74 14.41 13.02
CA ILE A 22 -7.58 13.54 12.79
C ILE A 22 -6.32 14.38 12.58
N PRO A 23 -5.14 13.91 12.99
CA PRO A 23 -3.87 14.58 12.72
C PRO A 23 -3.64 14.75 11.21
N VAL A 24 -3.08 15.89 10.83
CA VAL A 24 -2.53 16.08 9.49
C VAL A 24 -1.14 15.45 9.47
N VAL A 25 -1.00 14.39 8.67
CA VAL A 25 0.24 13.65 8.49
C VAL A 25 0.89 14.06 7.17
N GLU A 26 2.17 14.41 7.23
CA GLU A 26 2.99 14.70 6.06
C GLU A 26 4.16 13.73 6.00
N ALA A 27 4.35 13.09 4.85
CA ALA A 27 5.54 12.29 4.59
C ALA A 27 6.71 13.22 4.26
N ARG A 28 7.83 13.06 4.94
CA ARG A 28 9.07 13.80 4.68
C ARG A 28 10.24 12.86 4.41
N HIS A 29 11.20 13.40 3.67
CA HIS A 29 12.46 12.73 3.35
C HIS A 29 12.28 11.32 2.74
N GLN A 30 11.41 11.22 1.75
CA GLN A 30 11.13 9.97 1.04
C GLN A 30 12.41 9.38 0.46
N THR A 31 12.68 8.11 0.77
CA THR A 31 13.75 7.33 0.15
C THR A 31 13.18 6.13 -0.53
N TYR A 32 13.35 6.07 -1.84
CA TYR A 32 12.83 5.04 -2.69
C TYR A 32 13.84 3.94 -2.93
N VAL A 33 13.32 2.73 -3.14
CA VAL A 33 14.06 1.63 -3.72
C VAL A 33 13.19 0.90 -4.70
N THR A 34 13.79 0.47 -5.80
CA THR A 34 13.12 -0.33 -6.80
C THR A 34 13.89 -1.57 -7.16
N HIS A 35 13.14 -2.61 -7.49
CA HIS A 35 13.67 -3.85 -7.98
C HIS A 35 12.65 -4.49 -8.91
N LEU A 36 13.11 -4.99 -10.05
CA LEU A 36 12.32 -5.78 -10.97
C LEU A 36 12.77 -7.24 -10.88
N GLY A 37 12.12 -8.04 -10.03
CA GLY A 37 12.52 -9.41 -9.76
C GLY A 37 11.90 -9.92 -8.46
N GLU A 38 12.61 -10.85 -7.82
CA GLU A 38 12.11 -11.60 -6.66
C GLU A 38 11.96 -10.71 -5.41
N PRO A 39 10.94 -10.98 -4.57
CA PRO A 39 10.70 -10.25 -3.32
C PRO A 39 11.90 -10.21 -2.38
N GLU A 40 12.68 -11.28 -2.29
CA GLU A 40 13.84 -11.39 -1.39
C GLU A 40 14.94 -10.41 -1.79
N VAL A 41 15.17 -10.23 -3.09
CA VAL A 41 16.16 -9.27 -3.59
C VAL A 41 15.68 -7.83 -3.34
N PHE A 42 14.37 -7.58 -3.45
CA PHE A 42 13.79 -6.32 -3.03
C PHE A 42 13.99 -6.07 -1.53
N ALA A 43 13.70 -7.05 -0.67
CA ALA A 43 13.87 -6.94 0.78
C ALA A 43 15.34 -6.64 1.16
N ASN A 44 16.30 -7.36 0.57
CA ASN A 44 17.73 -7.13 0.78
C ASN A 44 18.19 -5.71 0.41
N LYS A 45 17.49 -5.07 -0.54
CA LYS A 45 17.72 -3.67 -0.90
C LYS A 45 16.95 -2.70 -0.02
N PHE A 46 15.78 -3.06 0.49
CA PHE A 46 14.92 -2.21 1.32
C PHE A 46 15.42 -2.09 2.76
N LEU A 47 15.90 -3.18 3.36
CA LEU A 47 16.34 -3.19 4.76
C LEU A 47 17.47 -2.18 5.08
N PRO A 48 18.51 -2.00 4.23
CA PRO A 48 19.52 -0.97 4.49
C PRO A 48 18.96 0.45 4.52
N LEU A 49 17.90 0.74 3.74
CA LEU A 49 17.27 2.06 3.72
C LEU A 49 16.54 2.36 5.03
N THR A 50 15.98 1.35 5.70
CA THR A 50 15.32 1.59 6.99
C THR A 50 16.35 1.94 8.07
N ALA A 51 17.55 1.37 8.00
CA ALA A 51 18.65 1.72 8.89
C ALA A 51 19.16 3.15 8.66
N THR A 52 19.33 3.58 7.39
CA THR A 52 19.75 4.97 7.09
C THR A 52 18.68 6.00 7.45
N ARG A 53 17.44 5.57 7.62
CA ARG A 53 16.29 6.38 8.08
C ARG A 53 15.97 6.19 9.55
N HIS A 54 16.90 5.67 10.34
CA HIS A 54 16.77 5.56 11.80
C HIS A 54 15.51 4.83 12.26
N TRP A 55 15.00 3.85 11.48
CA TRP A 55 13.75 3.15 11.76
C TRP A 55 13.69 2.56 13.18
N GLN A 56 14.80 1.98 13.65
CA GLN A 56 14.91 1.37 14.98
C GLN A 56 14.88 2.39 16.14
N GLN A 57 15.02 3.68 15.85
CA GLN A 57 14.99 4.77 16.83
C GLN A 57 13.61 5.46 16.87
N ALA A 58 12.73 5.15 15.93
CA ALA A 58 11.39 5.71 15.88
C ALA A 58 10.55 5.17 17.06
N SER A 59 9.78 6.05 17.71
CA SER A 59 8.87 5.66 18.79
C SER A 59 7.72 4.79 18.31
N GLU A 60 7.30 5.00 17.06
CA GLU A 60 6.25 4.25 16.39
C GLU A 60 6.65 4.00 14.95
N THR A 61 6.29 2.83 14.42
CA THR A 61 6.58 2.45 13.04
C THR A 61 5.36 1.81 12.40
N ALA A 62 5.16 2.07 11.11
CA ALA A 62 4.03 1.54 10.36
C ALA A 62 4.47 1.09 8.96
N TYR A 63 3.92 -0.03 8.51
CA TYR A 63 4.15 -0.64 7.22
C TYR A 63 2.85 -0.66 6.41
N VAL A 64 2.83 0.05 5.28
CA VAL A 64 1.65 0.17 4.40
C VAL A 64 1.86 -0.62 3.12
N GLY A 65 0.88 -1.42 2.70
CA GLY A 65 0.99 -2.26 1.50
C GLY A 65 -0.36 -2.59 0.85
N ASP A 66 -0.36 -3.04 -0.41
CA ASP A 66 -1.57 -3.28 -1.21
C ASP A 66 -2.39 -4.52 -0.80
N GLY A 67 -1.87 -5.34 0.12
CA GLY A 67 -2.51 -6.59 0.54
C GLY A 67 -1.89 -7.86 -0.05
N ALA A 68 -0.88 -7.76 -0.91
CA ALA A 68 -0.20 -8.92 -1.48
C ALA A 68 0.58 -9.71 -0.43
N ALA A 69 0.46 -11.05 -0.48
CA ALA A 69 1.05 -11.94 0.52
C ALA A 69 2.57 -11.77 0.69
N TRP A 70 3.31 -11.56 -0.41
CA TRP A 70 4.77 -11.37 -0.35
C TRP A 70 5.17 -10.10 0.42
N ILE A 71 4.35 -9.05 0.39
CA ILE A 71 4.59 -7.83 1.18
C ILE A 71 4.47 -8.14 2.66
N TRP A 72 3.41 -8.86 3.04
CA TRP A 72 3.19 -9.22 4.44
C TRP A 72 4.22 -10.22 4.96
N ASN A 73 4.75 -11.11 4.11
CA ASN A 73 5.85 -11.98 4.50
C ASN A 73 7.10 -11.16 4.88
N ILE A 74 7.45 -10.14 4.09
CA ILE A 74 8.56 -9.22 4.42
C ILE A 74 8.24 -8.45 5.71
N ALA A 75 7.03 -7.89 5.82
CA ALA A 75 6.58 -7.12 6.99
C ALA A 75 6.63 -7.95 8.27
N GLN A 76 6.13 -9.18 8.25
CA GLN A 76 6.16 -10.09 9.42
C GLN A 76 7.58 -10.52 9.78
N THR A 77 8.45 -10.72 8.78
CA THR A 77 9.82 -11.18 9.02
C THR A 77 10.72 -10.09 9.60
N HIS A 78 10.58 -8.85 9.14
CA HIS A 78 11.53 -7.77 9.44
C HIS A 78 10.94 -6.58 10.21
N PHE A 79 9.61 -6.48 10.27
CA PHE A 79 8.87 -5.34 10.83
C PHE A 79 7.68 -5.84 11.67
N SER A 80 7.86 -6.93 12.42
CA SER A 80 6.81 -7.56 13.23
C SER A 80 6.19 -6.63 14.26
N ASP A 81 6.99 -5.70 14.78
CA ASP A 81 6.61 -4.78 15.86
C ASP A 81 5.99 -3.48 15.32
N SER A 82 5.89 -3.34 14.00
CA SER A 82 5.26 -2.20 13.33
C SER A 82 3.77 -2.42 13.15
N ALA A 83 2.99 -1.33 13.14
CA ALA A 83 1.59 -1.39 12.69
C ALA A 83 1.55 -1.77 11.20
N HIS A 84 0.73 -2.73 10.80
CA HIS A 84 0.56 -3.12 9.39
C HIS A 84 -0.77 -2.61 8.88
N CYS A 85 -0.77 -1.80 7.82
CA CYS A 85 -1.97 -1.21 7.24
C CYS A 85 -2.11 -1.61 5.77
N VAL A 86 -3.23 -2.23 5.42
CA VAL A 86 -3.59 -2.39 4.00
C VAL A 86 -3.93 -1.03 3.43
N ASP A 87 -3.45 -0.74 2.23
CA ASP A 87 -3.80 0.46 1.49
C ASP A 87 -5.32 0.59 1.31
N TRP A 88 -5.87 1.73 1.75
CA TRP A 88 -7.29 2.02 1.71
C TRP A 88 -7.89 1.96 0.30
N TYR A 89 -7.19 2.48 -0.71
CA TYR A 89 -7.71 2.47 -2.08
C TYR A 89 -7.80 1.04 -2.62
N HIS A 90 -6.80 0.21 -2.35
CA HIS A 90 -6.83 -1.21 -2.74
C HIS A 90 -7.96 -1.97 -2.03
N ALA A 91 -8.16 -1.75 -0.73
CA ALA A 91 -9.26 -2.37 -0.01
C ALA A 91 -10.64 -1.92 -0.54
N VAL A 92 -10.78 -0.66 -0.96
CA VAL A 92 -11.98 -0.15 -1.63
C VAL A 92 -12.15 -0.78 -3.02
N GLU A 93 -11.09 -1.02 -3.79
CA GLU A 93 -11.18 -1.76 -5.06
C GLU A 93 -11.70 -3.19 -4.87
N HIS A 94 -11.22 -3.90 -3.84
CA HIS A 94 -11.75 -5.21 -3.47
C HIS A 94 -13.23 -5.15 -3.06
N THR A 95 -13.64 -4.07 -2.38
CA THR A 95 -15.06 -3.78 -2.06
C THR A 95 -15.88 -3.63 -3.34
N TRP A 96 -15.37 -2.89 -4.33
CA TRP A 96 -16.03 -2.76 -5.64
C TRP A 96 -16.12 -4.08 -6.39
N LYS A 97 -15.06 -4.90 -6.41
CA LYS A 97 -15.08 -6.21 -7.08
C LYS A 97 -16.16 -7.11 -6.49
N ALA A 98 -16.21 -7.23 -5.16
CA ALA A 98 -17.25 -7.99 -4.48
C ALA A 98 -18.65 -7.49 -4.84
N ALA A 99 -18.87 -6.17 -4.85
CA ALA A 99 -20.16 -5.58 -5.20
C ALA A 99 -20.63 -5.94 -6.61
N HIS A 100 -19.74 -5.89 -7.62
CA HIS A 100 -20.08 -6.24 -9.00
C HIS A 100 -20.40 -7.73 -9.17
N PHE A 101 -19.79 -8.62 -8.37
CA PHE A 101 -20.15 -10.02 -8.37
C PHE A 101 -21.51 -10.29 -7.71
N ILE A 102 -21.85 -9.54 -6.67
CA ILE A 102 -23.12 -9.69 -5.92
C ILE A 102 -24.30 -9.07 -6.69
N HIS A 103 -24.07 -7.93 -7.36
CA HIS A 103 -25.09 -7.16 -8.08
C HIS A 103 -24.70 -6.97 -9.55
N PRO A 104 -24.58 -8.06 -10.34
CA PRO A 104 -24.25 -7.95 -11.76
C PRO A 104 -25.32 -7.14 -12.48
N ASP A 105 -24.88 -6.19 -13.33
CA ASP A 105 -25.73 -5.32 -14.15
C ASP A 105 -26.69 -4.39 -13.38
N ASP A 106 -26.53 -4.25 -12.05
CA ASP A 106 -27.26 -3.27 -11.23
C ASP A 106 -26.29 -2.25 -10.61
N ASP A 107 -26.05 -1.18 -11.35
CA ASP A 107 -25.18 -0.07 -10.95
C ASP A 107 -25.65 0.63 -9.66
N SER A 108 -26.97 0.71 -9.45
CA SER A 108 -27.55 1.39 -8.29
C SER A 108 -27.32 0.56 -7.02
N ALA A 109 -27.63 -0.73 -7.07
CA ALA A 109 -27.37 -1.67 -5.98
C ALA A 109 -25.87 -1.77 -5.69
N THR A 110 -25.02 -1.85 -6.73
CA THR A 110 -23.55 -1.88 -6.60
C THR A 110 -23.04 -0.65 -5.85
N ARG A 111 -23.43 0.56 -6.25
CA ARG A 111 -23.01 1.81 -5.59
C ARG A 111 -23.48 1.90 -4.15
N ASN A 112 -24.72 1.51 -3.87
CA ASN A 112 -25.27 1.51 -2.52
C ASN A 112 -24.54 0.51 -1.62
N TRP A 113 -24.26 -0.68 -2.14
CA TRP A 113 -23.50 -1.72 -1.46
C TRP A 113 -22.10 -1.22 -1.11
N VAL A 114 -21.39 -0.65 -2.08
CA VAL A 114 -20.03 -0.12 -1.86
C VAL A 114 -20.03 1.01 -0.84
N LYS A 115 -20.98 1.95 -0.95
CA LYS A 115 -21.09 3.05 0.03
C LYS A 115 -21.23 2.49 1.45
N HIS A 116 -22.18 1.59 1.67
CA HIS A 116 -22.41 0.99 2.99
C HIS A 116 -21.18 0.23 3.50
N HIS A 117 -20.58 -0.61 2.66
CA HIS A 117 -19.45 -1.45 3.08
C HIS A 117 -18.15 -0.67 3.20
N THR A 118 -18.00 0.47 2.52
CA THR A 118 -16.87 1.40 2.75
C THR A 118 -16.97 2.04 4.13
N ASP A 119 -18.18 2.39 4.60
CA ASP A 119 -18.36 2.92 5.95
C ASP A 119 -18.01 1.85 7.02
N LEU A 120 -18.45 0.60 6.80
CA LEU A 120 -18.08 -0.54 7.65
C LEU A 120 -16.57 -0.81 7.63
N LEU A 121 -15.96 -0.76 6.43
CA LEU A 121 -14.53 -0.97 6.24
C LEU A 121 -13.74 0.08 7.02
N TYR A 122 -14.12 1.36 6.90
CA TYR A 122 -13.49 2.45 7.65
C TYR A 122 -13.56 2.23 9.16
N ALA A 123 -14.69 1.71 9.64
CA ALA A 123 -14.92 1.35 11.04
C ALA A 123 -14.22 0.05 11.50
N GLY A 124 -13.32 -0.54 10.69
CA GLY A 124 -12.56 -1.72 11.07
C GLY A 124 -13.30 -3.05 10.92
N GLN A 125 -14.48 -3.06 10.30
CA GLN A 125 -15.37 -4.23 10.25
C GLN A 125 -15.11 -5.18 9.06
N ALA A 126 -13.84 -5.33 8.65
CA ALA A 126 -13.47 -6.17 7.50
C ALA A 126 -13.96 -7.64 7.63
N LYS A 127 -13.95 -8.21 8.84
CA LYS A 127 -14.53 -9.55 9.10
C LYS A 127 -16.04 -9.62 8.79
N ALA A 128 -16.79 -8.58 9.16
CA ALA A 128 -18.22 -8.54 8.86
C ALA A 128 -18.46 -8.47 7.35
N ILE A 129 -17.64 -7.69 6.62
CA ILE A 129 -17.68 -7.64 5.16
C ILE A 129 -17.38 -9.02 4.57
N SER A 130 -16.35 -9.72 5.05
CA SER A 130 -16.02 -11.08 4.61
C SER A 130 -17.18 -12.06 4.79
N HIS A 131 -17.85 -12.04 5.95
CA HIS A 131 -19.02 -12.87 6.20
C HIS A 131 -20.20 -12.53 5.28
N THR A 132 -20.49 -11.25 5.07
CA THR A 132 -21.54 -10.80 4.14
C THR A 132 -21.27 -11.30 2.73
N ILE A 133 -20.03 -11.18 2.25
CA ILE A 133 -19.62 -11.67 0.93
C ILE A 133 -19.78 -13.20 0.85
N SER A 134 -19.31 -13.92 1.86
CA SER A 134 -19.39 -15.39 1.91
C SER A 134 -20.82 -15.91 1.85
N ASN A 135 -21.77 -15.20 2.48
CA ASN A 135 -23.19 -15.56 2.46
C ASN A 135 -23.87 -15.29 1.11
N ALA A 136 -23.33 -14.38 0.28
CA ALA A 136 -23.89 -14.06 -1.03
C ALA A 136 -23.52 -15.07 -2.13
N VAL A 137 -22.65 -16.04 -1.83
CA VAL A 137 -22.08 -16.98 -2.81
C VAL A 137 -23.11 -17.96 -3.40
N THR A 138 -24.25 -18.19 -2.74
CA THR A 138 -25.16 -19.33 -2.99
C THR A 138 -25.88 -19.34 -4.34
N SER A 139 -25.74 -18.32 -5.18
CA SER A 139 -26.51 -18.17 -6.43
C SER A 139 -25.67 -17.85 -7.66
N LEU A 140 -24.35 -18.09 -7.61
CA LEU A 140 -23.40 -17.72 -8.66
C LEU A 140 -22.91 -18.92 -9.49
N THR A 141 -22.37 -18.63 -10.67
CA THR A 141 -21.65 -19.61 -11.49
C THR A 141 -20.33 -20.02 -10.83
N ASP A 142 -19.78 -21.20 -11.17
CA ASP A 142 -18.56 -21.74 -10.56
C ASP A 142 -17.37 -20.76 -10.56
N GLN A 143 -17.20 -19.96 -11.61
CA GLN A 143 -16.10 -19.00 -11.69
C GLN A 143 -16.38 -17.74 -10.85
N ALA A 144 -17.58 -17.16 -10.97
CA ALA A 144 -17.96 -15.99 -10.18
C ALA A 144 -17.98 -16.31 -8.68
N GLN A 145 -18.35 -17.54 -8.31
CA GLN A 145 -18.26 -18.05 -6.95
C GLN A 145 -16.80 -18.09 -6.46
N LYS A 146 -15.86 -18.61 -7.25
CA LYS A 146 -14.43 -18.64 -6.87
C LYS A 146 -13.87 -17.24 -6.67
N ASP A 147 -14.20 -16.32 -7.58
CA ASP A 147 -13.71 -14.94 -7.50
C ASP A 147 -14.31 -14.23 -6.28
N LEU A 148 -15.61 -14.41 -6.00
CA LEU A 148 -16.25 -13.85 -4.81
C LEU A 148 -15.69 -14.41 -3.50
N ILE A 149 -15.39 -15.72 -3.45
CA ILE A 149 -14.71 -16.36 -2.31
C ILE A 149 -13.30 -15.77 -2.13
N ALA A 150 -12.58 -15.48 -3.22
CA ALA A 150 -11.28 -14.84 -3.14
C ALA A 150 -11.37 -13.43 -2.52
N GLU A 151 -12.41 -12.66 -2.88
CA GLU A 151 -12.71 -11.35 -2.27
C GLU A 151 -13.04 -11.47 -0.78
N ALA A 152 -13.90 -12.42 -0.38
CA ALA A 152 -14.16 -12.69 1.04
C ALA A 152 -12.86 -13.04 1.81
N GLY A 153 -12.03 -13.90 1.23
CA GLY A 153 -10.75 -14.29 1.81
C GLY A 153 -9.74 -13.15 1.88
N TYR A 154 -9.83 -12.14 1.02
CA TYR A 154 -8.99 -10.93 1.11
C TYR A 154 -9.29 -10.15 2.38
N PHE A 155 -10.57 -9.88 2.68
CA PHE A 155 -10.97 -9.17 3.89
C PHE A 155 -10.70 -9.99 5.16
N GLU A 156 -10.93 -11.30 5.12
CA GLU A 156 -10.67 -12.17 6.27
C GLU A 156 -9.19 -12.17 6.67
N ARG A 157 -8.28 -12.37 5.70
CA ARG A 157 -6.83 -12.45 5.95
C ARG A 157 -6.22 -11.11 6.38
N ASN A 158 -6.84 -10.00 5.99
CA ASN A 158 -6.30 -8.66 6.23
C ASN A 158 -7.04 -7.87 7.30
N HIS A 159 -8.03 -8.44 7.99
CA HIS A 159 -8.89 -7.67 8.90
C HIS A 159 -8.13 -6.90 9.99
N GLU A 160 -7.09 -7.49 10.60
CA GLU A 160 -6.24 -6.82 11.60
C GLU A 160 -5.48 -5.62 11.01
N ARG A 161 -5.25 -5.63 9.70
CA ARG A 161 -4.56 -4.58 8.94
C ARG A 161 -5.50 -3.54 8.34
N MET A 162 -6.80 -3.62 8.63
CA MET A 162 -7.85 -2.75 8.09
C MET A 162 -8.52 -1.91 9.19
N GLN A 163 -7.77 -1.52 10.22
CA GLN A 163 -8.24 -0.71 11.36
C GLN A 163 -8.15 0.79 11.05
N TYR A 164 -8.81 1.22 9.97
CA TYR A 164 -8.57 2.51 9.33
C TYR A 164 -8.86 3.74 10.18
N ARG A 165 -9.97 3.74 10.91
CA ARG A 165 -10.31 4.83 11.83
C ARG A 165 -9.22 4.99 12.90
N ASP A 166 -8.79 3.89 13.51
CA ASP A 166 -7.78 3.90 14.57
C ASP A 166 -6.41 4.32 14.03
N PHE A 167 -6.03 3.84 12.84
CA PHE A 167 -4.81 4.28 12.16
C PHE A 167 -4.83 5.79 11.87
N GLN A 168 -5.94 6.34 11.36
CA GLN A 168 -6.01 7.78 11.12
C GLN A 168 -5.96 8.61 12.40
N LEU A 169 -6.66 8.17 13.46
CA LEU A 169 -6.62 8.83 14.77
C LEU A 169 -5.20 8.79 15.37
N GLY A 170 -4.48 7.68 15.18
CA GLY A 170 -3.08 7.52 15.60
C GLY A 170 -2.06 8.19 14.68
N GLY A 171 -2.46 8.85 13.60
CA GLY A 171 -1.53 9.49 12.68
C GLY A 171 -0.74 8.54 11.77
N ILE A 172 -1.23 7.31 11.58
CA ILE A 172 -0.71 6.37 10.60
C ILE A 172 -1.37 6.65 9.23
N PRO A 173 -0.58 6.86 8.17
CA PRO A 173 -1.11 6.95 6.81
C PRO A 173 -1.82 5.66 6.40
N ILE A 174 -3.08 5.77 5.98
CA ILE A 174 -3.87 4.61 5.51
C ILE A 174 -3.73 4.33 4.02
N GLY A 175 -2.89 5.09 3.31
CA GLY A 175 -2.72 4.97 1.87
C GLY A 175 -1.25 5.07 1.47
N SER A 176 -0.92 4.39 0.39
CA SER A 176 0.41 4.24 -0.20
C SER A 176 0.69 5.30 -1.27
N GLY A 177 0.06 6.48 -1.17
CA GLY A 177 0.16 7.55 -2.18
C GLY A 177 1.61 7.96 -2.51
N THR A 178 2.53 7.91 -1.53
CA THR A 178 3.97 8.12 -1.75
C THR A 178 4.56 7.06 -2.68
N ILE A 179 4.18 5.79 -2.52
CA ILE A 179 4.57 4.69 -3.40
C ILE A 179 3.98 4.88 -4.79
N GLU A 180 2.70 5.22 -4.91
CA GLU A 180 2.06 5.45 -6.21
C GLU A 180 2.67 6.63 -6.97
N ALA A 181 2.95 7.74 -6.28
CA ALA A 181 3.62 8.89 -6.85
C ALA A 181 5.02 8.53 -7.33
N GLY A 182 5.81 7.81 -6.52
CA GLY A 182 7.09 7.26 -6.92
C GLY A 182 6.97 6.35 -8.15
N ALA A 183 6.08 5.36 -8.11
CA ALA A 183 5.84 4.43 -9.20
C ALA A 183 5.49 5.13 -10.53
N LYS A 184 4.68 6.20 -10.48
CA LYS A 184 4.41 7.07 -11.63
C LYS A 184 5.69 7.72 -12.16
N GLN A 185 6.54 8.27 -11.29
CA GLN A 185 7.83 8.86 -11.66
C GLN A 185 8.80 7.86 -12.30
N PHE A 186 8.80 6.60 -11.87
CA PHE A 186 9.55 5.51 -12.53
C PHE A 186 8.94 5.17 -13.89
N LYS A 187 7.62 4.97 -13.95
CA LYS A 187 6.90 4.63 -15.19
C LYS A 187 7.14 5.68 -16.27
N HIS A 188 6.96 6.97 -15.96
CA HIS A 188 7.23 8.06 -16.90
C HIS A 188 8.65 8.03 -17.47
N ARG A 189 9.65 7.62 -16.66
CA ARG A 189 11.05 7.59 -17.10
C ARG A 189 11.41 6.36 -17.93
N PHE A 190 10.79 5.21 -17.67
CA PHE A 190 11.21 3.92 -18.23
C PHE A 190 10.23 3.31 -19.23
N THR A 191 8.99 3.81 -19.31
CA THR A 191 7.95 3.28 -20.20
C THR A 191 7.44 4.32 -21.22
N GLY A 192 8.28 5.27 -21.61
CA GLY A 192 7.97 6.24 -22.67
C GLY A 192 7.97 5.59 -24.06
N THR A 193 7.36 6.27 -25.03
CA THR A 193 7.28 5.80 -26.43
C THR A 193 8.68 5.50 -26.98
N GLY A 194 8.84 4.31 -27.59
CA GLY A 194 10.10 3.86 -28.18
C GLY A 194 11.14 3.32 -27.19
N MET A 195 10.91 3.42 -25.88
CA MET A 195 11.82 2.86 -24.88
C MET A 195 11.71 1.34 -24.83
N ARG A 196 12.85 0.67 -24.96
CA ARG A 196 12.97 -0.78 -24.80
C ARG A 196 14.14 -1.08 -23.88
N TRP A 197 13.90 -1.92 -22.89
CA TRP A 197 14.90 -2.29 -21.90
C TRP A 197 14.99 -3.81 -21.81
N SER A 198 16.20 -4.34 -21.72
CA SER A 198 16.37 -5.68 -21.15
C SER A 198 16.11 -5.61 -19.65
N ARG A 199 15.63 -6.70 -19.03
CA ARG A 199 15.42 -6.75 -17.57
C ARG A 199 16.70 -6.39 -16.80
N ARG A 200 17.84 -6.91 -17.25
CA ARG A 200 19.17 -6.57 -16.69
C ARG A 200 19.47 -5.08 -16.84
N GLY A 201 19.28 -4.52 -18.03
CA GLY A 201 19.54 -3.10 -18.29
C GLY A 201 18.66 -2.18 -17.43
N LEU A 202 17.38 -2.52 -17.27
CA LEU A 202 16.48 -1.75 -16.42
C LEU A 202 16.88 -1.84 -14.94
N ASN A 203 17.17 -3.04 -14.43
CA ASN A 203 17.64 -3.21 -13.05
C ASN A 203 18.96 -2.48 -12.75
N ASN A 204 19.81 -2.26 -13.75
CA ASN A 204 21.03 -1.44 -13.59
C ASN A 204 20.73 0.06 -13.62
N ALA A 205 19.67 0.48 -14.32
CA ALA A 205 19.29 1.89 -14.41
C ALA A 205 18.42 2.37 -13.23
N LEU A 206 17.65 1.46 -12.62
CA LEU A 206 16.74 1.75 -11.52
C LEU A 206 17.42 2.42 -10.30
N PRO A 207 18.61 1.97 -9.81
CA PRO A 207 19.27 2.61 -8.66
C PRO A 207 19.61 4.09 -8.86
N PHE A 208 19.91 4.52 -10.10
CA PHE A 208 20.13 5.94 -10.38
C PHE A 208 18.85 6.75 -10.22
N ARG A 209 17.71 6.17 -10.63
CA ARG A 209 16.41 6.82 -10.46
C ARG A 209 15.95 6.79 -9.00
N ASP A 210 16.23 5.71 -8.27
CA ASP A 210 16.03 5.63 -6.82
C ASP A 210 16.78 6.77 -6.11
N ALA A 211 18.07 6.94 -6.39
CA ALA A 211 18.90 7.98 -5.80
C ALA A 211 18.42 9.40 -6.16
N LEU A 212 18.01 9.62 -7.42
CA LEU A 212 17.44 10.91 -7.86
C LEU A 212 16.12 11.25 -7.15
N LEU A 213 15.21 10.28 -6.99
CA LEU A 213 13.92 10.52 -6.32
C LEU A 213 14.05 10.58 -4.79
N SER A 214 15.21 10.20 -4.26
CA SER A 214 15.51 10.21 -2.84
C SER A 214 16.45 11.35 -2.42
N ASP A 215 16.70 12.31 -3.31
CA ASP A 215 17.67 13.41 -3.16
C ASP A 215 19.06 12.95 -2.68
N GLN A 216 19.50 11.78 -3.16
CA GLN A 216 20.76 11.12 -2.77
C GLN A 216 21.71 10.90 -3.95
N PHE A 217 21.38 11.40 -5.15
CA PHE A 217 22.16 11.17 -6.36
C PHE A 217 23.62 11.60 -6.20
N ASP A 218 23.89 12.82 -5.73
CA ASP A 218 25.25 13.33 -5.60
C ASP A 218 26.06 12.52 -4.58
N ALA A 219 25.46 12.15 -3.45
CA ALA A 219 26.12 11.33 -2.45
C ALA A 219 26.48 9.94 -3.00
N CYS A 220 25.55 9.29 -3.71
CA CYS A 220 25.80 8.02 -4.37
C CYS A 220 26.85 8.14 -5.48
N TRP A 221 26.83 9.23 -6.25
CA TRP A 221 27.76 9.47 -7.35
C TRP A 221 29.19 9.59 -6.84
N HIS A 222 29.44 10.43 -5.84
CA HIS A 222 30.76 10.61 -5.25
C HIS A 222 31.31 9.33 -4.61
N ALA A 223 30.45 8.47 -4.05
CA ALA A 223 30.87 7.20 -3.47
C ALA A 223 31.39 6.19 -4.52
N ILE A 224 30.88 6.26 -5.76
CA ILE A 224 31.23 5.33 -6.84
C ILE A 224 32.33 5.91 -7.74
N CYS A 225 32.32 7.23 -7.93
CA CYS A 225 33.30 7.97 -8.71
C CYS A 225 34.03 8.97 -7.79
N PRO A 226 34.91 8.48 -6.89
CA PRO A 226 35.73 9.37 -6.09
C PRO A 226 36.66 10.18 -7.00
N CYS A 227 36.68 11.51 -6.79
CA CYS A 227 37.53 12.45 -7.50
C CYS A 227 39.03 12.14 -7.32
#